data_AF-A0A6L5XAZ7-F1
#
_entry.id   AF-A0A6L5XAZ7-F1
#
_cell.length_a   1.000
_cell.length_b   1.000
_cell.length_c   1.000
_cell.angle_alpha   90.00
_cell.angle_beta   90.00
_cell.angle_gamma   90.00
#
_symmetry.space_group_name_H-M   'P 1'
#
loop_
_entity.id
_entity.type
_entity.pdbx_description
1 polymer ?
#
loop_
_entity_poly.entity_id
_entity_poly.type
_entity_poly.pdbx_seq_one_letter_code
_entity_poly.pdbx_strand_id
1 'polypeptide(L)'
;MSDTPEKTRYSDEELQEFKKLILEKIETAKQNYELLKSRIMTDESQPTFKVLEEGASTLEKEEASQRAQRQMEFIKKLQGALVRIENKTYGICRVTGKLIPKERLMAVPHTTLSVEGKEIEQQQKLRRR
;
A
#
# COMPACT_ATOMS: atom_id res chain seq x y z
N MET A 1 11.49 19.04 32.23
CA MET A 1 11.45 17.62 31.81
C MET A 1 10.01 17.31 31.47
N SER A 2 9.67 17.31 30.18
CA SER A 2 8.29 17.22 29.72
C SER A 2 7.91 15.75 29.57
N ASP A 3 7.42 15.17 30.67
CA ASP A 3 6.71 13.90 30.66
C ASP A 3 5.44 14.10 29.80
N THR A 4 5.51 13.67 28.54
CA THR A 4 4.34 13.67 27.67
C THR A 4 3.66 12.33 27.88
N PRO A 5 2.37 12.33 28.31
CA PRO A 5 1.68 11.10 28.66
C PRO A 5 1.77 10.16 27.48
N GLU A 6 2.08 8.89 27.76
CA GLU A 6 2.17 7.78 26.82
C GLU A 6 0.89 7.68 25.99
N LYS A 7 0.76 8.52 24.95
CA LYS A 7 -0.39 8.56 24.06
C LYS A 7 -0.26 7.34 23.17
N THR A 8 -0.89 6.25 23.62
CA THR A 8 -0.99 4.97 22.90
C THR A 8 -1.94 5.03 21.70
N ARG A 9 -2.61 6.17 21.46
CA ARG A 9 -3.59 6.36 20.37
C ARG A 9 -3.62 7.78 19.81
N TYR A 10 -4.03 7.88 18.54
CA TYR A 10 -4.38 9.14 17.88
C TYR A 10 -5.78 9.63 18.26
N SER A 11 -6.00 10.95 18.16
CA SER A 11 -7.34 11.55 18.32
C SER A 11 -8.25 11.17 17.14
N ASP A 12 -9.56 11.15 17.37
CA ASP A 12 -10.56 10.85 16.34
C ASP A 12 -10.49 11.84 15.15
N GLU A 13 -10.12 13.08 15.42
CA GLU A 13 -9.92 14.14 14.42
C GLU A 13 -8.81 13.77 13.42
N GLU A 14 -7.65 13.35 13.94
CA GLU A 14 -6.52 12.94 13.12
C GLU A 14 -6.83 11.67 12.33
N LEU A 15 -7.53 10.74 12.98
CA LEU A 15 -8.00 9.51 12.36
C LEU A 15 -8.94 9.80 11.18
N GLN A 16 -9.80 10.81 11.27
CA GLN A 16 -10.63 11.26 10.16
C GLN A 16 -9.82 11.86 9.00
N GLU A 17 -8.77 12.64 9.29
CA GLU A 17 -7.87 13.16 8.25
C GLU A 17 -7.19 12.01 7.51
N PHE A 18 -6.64 11.02 8.23
CA PHE A 18 -6.06 9.82 7.63
C PHE A 18 -7.10 9.01 6.85
N LYS A 19 -8.33 8.88 7.35
CA LYS A 19 -9.41 8.19 6.66
C LYS A 19 -9.70 8.82 5.30
N LYS A 20 -9.83 10.15 5.24
CA LYS A 20 -10.06 10.88 3.99
C LYS A 20 -8.90 10.69 3.00
N LEU A 21 -7.65 10.85 3.47
CA LEU A 21 -6.47 10.66 2.64
C LEU A 21 -6.37 9.22 2.08
N ILE A 22 -6.68 8.23 2.90
CA ILE A 22 -6.67 6.82 2.49
C ILE A 22 -7.75 6.55 1.44
N LEU A 23 -8.97 7.08 1.62
CA LEU A 23 -10.05 6.93 0.65
C LEU A 23 -9.67 7.51 -0.71
N GLU A 24 -9.12 8.72 -0.73
CA GLU A 24 -8.62 9.37 -1.95
C GLU A 24 -7.56 8.49 -2.64
N LYS A 25 -6.57 7.99 -1.87
CA LYS A 25 -5.54 7.09 -2.42
C LYS A 25 -6.11 5.76 -2.94
N ILE A 26 -7.14 5.20 -2.31
CA ILE A 26 -7.81 3.98 -2.79
C ILE A 26 -8.44 4.25 -4.15
N GLU A 27 -9.12 5.39 -4.30
CA GLU A 27 -9.78 5.76 -5.55
C GLU A 27 -8.77 5.95 -6.68
N THR A 28 -7.70 6.71 -6.43
CA THR A 28 -6.59 6.88 -7.39
C THR A 28 -5.92 5.54 -7.73
N ALA A 29 -5.69 4.67 -6.75
CA ALA A 29 -5.08 3.35 -6.98
C ALA A 29 -6.00 2.44 -7.81
N LYS A 30 -7.32 2.48 -7.57
CA LYS A 30 -8.31 1.75 -8.37
C LYS A 30 -8.33 2.23 -9.82
N GLN A 31 -8.33 3.53 -10.05
CA GLN A 31 -8.28 4.10 -11.40
C GLN A 31 -7.00 3.65 -12.15
N ASN A 32 -5.84 3.70 -11.48
CA ASN A 32 -4.59 3.21 -12.05
C ASN A 32 -4.63 1.70 -12.36
N TYR A 33 -5.20 0.89 -11.45
CA TYR A 33 -5.38 -0.54 -11.68
C TYR A 33 -6.26 -0.83 -12.89
N GLU A 34 -7.36 -0.09 -13.04
CA GLU A 34 -8.27 -0.25 -14.17
C GLU A 34 -7.62 0.14 -15.50
N LEU A 35 -6.81 1.19 -15.50
CA LEU A 35 -6.01 1.63 -16.65
C LEU A 35 -4.93 0.61 -17.06
N LEU A 36 -4.28 -0.02 -16.08
CA LEU A 36 -3.34 -1.12 -16.31
C LEU A 36 -4.06 -2.33 -16.89
N LYS A 37 -5.23 -2.69 -16.34
CA LYS A 37 -6.04 -3.81 -16.78
C LYS A 37 -6.57 -3.63 -18.21
N SER A 38 -7.02 -2.43 -18.56
CA SER A 38 -7.50 -2.13 -19.91
C SER A 38 -6.39 -2.20 -20.96
N ARG A 39 -5.15 -1.76 -20.63
CA ARG A 39 -3.98 -1.95 -21.50
C ARG A 39 -3.69 -3.42 -21.78
N ILE A 40 -3.76 -4.28 -20.76
CA ILE A 40 -3.53 -5.73 -20.91
C ILE A 40 -4.61 -6.36 -21.81
N MET A 41 -5.87 -5.96 -21.63
CA MET A 41 -7.01 -6.50 -22.40
C MET A 41 -7.09 -6.02 -23.85
N THR A 42 -6.69 -4.77 -24.13
CA THR A 42 -6.84 -4.15 -25.47
C THR A 42 -5.91 -4.81 -26.51
N ASP A 43 -4.73 -5.27 -26.09
CA ASP A 43 -3.73 -5.88 -26.96
C ASP A 43 -4.14 -7.25 -27.55
N GLU A 44 -5.12 -7.92 -26.95
CA GLU A 44 -5.68 -9.19 -27.45
C GLU A 44 -6.60 -8.99 -28.68
N SER A 45 -7.05 -7.75 -28.92
CA SER A 45 -8.11 -7.45 -29.91
C SER A 45 -7.60 -7.13 -31.33
N GLN A 46 -6.28 -7.06 -31.56
CA GLN A 46 -5.71 -6.71 -32.86
C GLN A 46 -4.79 -7.83 -33.39
N PRO A 47 -5.27 -8.65 -34.35
CA PRO A 47 -4.57 -9.87 -34.76
C PRO A 47 -3.55 -9.70 -35.91
N THR A 48 -3.20 -8.48 -36.38
CA THR A 48 -2.63 -8.34 -37.73
C THR A 48 -1.12 -8.07 -37.87
N PHE A 49 -0.31 -8.02 -36.79
CA PHE A 49 1.13 -7.69 -36.93
C PHE A 49 2.09 -8.41 -35.96
N LYS A 50 1.69 -9.53 -35.34
CA LYS A 50 2.32 -10.00 -34.09
C LYS A 50 3.66 -10.77 -34.20
N VAL A 51 4.07 -11.29 -35.36
CA VAL A 51 5.10 -12.36 -35.40
C VAL A 51 6.55 -11.89 -35.19
N LEU A 52 6.86 -10.59 -35.23
CA LEU A 52 8.22 -10.07 -34.97
C LEU A 52 8.34 -9.23 -33.68
N GLU A 53 7.22 -8.82 -33.08
CA GLU A 53 7.17 -7.93 -31.90
C GLU A 53 6.80 -8.68 -30.59
N GLU A 54 6.53 -9.99 -30.69
CA GLU A 54 6.08 -10.85 -29.58
C GLU A 54 7.00 -10.86 -28.35
N GLY A 55 8.31 -10.60 -28.52
CA GLY A 55 9.26 -10.53 -27.39
C GLY A 55 9.16 -9.25 -26.54
N ALA A 56 8.77 -8.12 -27.14
CA ALA A 56 8.60 -6.86 -26.42
C ALA A 56 7.23 -6.78 -25.75
N SER A 57 6.18 -7.20 -26.47
CA SER A 57 4.81 -7.15 -25.95
C SER A 57 4.58 -8.13 -24.78
N THR A 58 5.26 -9.28 -24.75
CA THR A 58 5.18 -10.21 -23.61
C THR A 58 5.79 -9.62 -22.35
N LEU A 59 6.95 -8.96 -22.45
CA LEU A 59 7.59 -8.28 -21.31
C LEU A 59 6.70 -7.15 -20.78
N GLU A 60 6.13 -6.32 -21.66
CA GLU A 60 5.26 -5.22 -21.26
C GLU A 60 3.96 -5.71 -20.58
N LYS A 61 3.37 -6.81 -21.08
CA LYS A 61 2.23 -7.48 -20.43
C LYS A 61 2.58 -8.02 -19.05
N GLU A 62 3.74 -8.65 -18.91
CA GLU A 62 4.20 -9.21 -17.64
C GLU A 62 4.49 -8.08 -16.62
N GLU A 63 5.14 -7.00 -17.04
CA GLU A 63 5.35 -5.81 -16.23
C GLU A 63 4.03 -5.14 -15.82
N ALA A 64 3.09 -4.98 -16.75
CA ALA A 64 1.78 -4.41 -16.46
C ALA A 64 1.00 -5.28 -15.47
N SER A 65 1.07 -6.60 -15.62
CA SER A 65 0.45 -7.57 -14.70
C SER A 65 1.06 -7.49 -13.30
N GLN A 66 2.40 -7.45 -13.20
CA GLN A 66 3.06 -7.25 -11.91
C GLN A 66 2.70 -5.91 -11.26
N ARG A 67 2.65 -4.82 -12.05
CA ARG A 67 2.23 -3.50 -11.57
C ARG A 67 0.78 -3.53 -11.07
N ALA A 68 -0.12 -4.16 -11.81
CA ALA A 68 -1.52 -4.33 -11.43
C ALA A 68 -1.67 -5.14 -10.13
N GLN A 69 -0.91 -6.22 -9.98
CA GLN A 69 -0.92 -7.04 -8.77
C GLN A 69 -0.47 -6.24 -7.54
N ARG A 70 0.60 -5.44 -7.67
CA ARG A 70 1.07 -4.54 -6.60
C ARG A 70 0.03 -3.48 -6.24
N GLN A 71 -0.66 -2.91 -7.22
CA GLN A 71 -1.75 -1.96 -6.98
C GLN A 71 -2.91 -2.62 -6.22
N MET A 72 -3.29 -3.84 -6.60
CA MET A 72 -4.35 -4.58 -5.92
C MET A 72 -3.98 -4.89 -4.46
N GLU A 73 -2.73 -5.30 -4.19
CA GLU A 73 -2.24 -5.47 -2.83
C GLU A 73 -2.23 -4.16 -2.04
N PHE A 74 -1.84 -3.06 -2.69
CA PHE A 74 -1.85 -1.73 -2.08
C PHE A 74 -3.26 -1.29 -1.69
N ILE A 75 -4.25 -1.49 -2.56
CA ILE A 75 -5.67 -1.23 -2.28
C ILE A 75 -6.14 -2.06 -1.07
N LYS A 76 -5.83 -3.37 -1.04
CA LYS A 76 -6.17 -4.23 0.11
C LYS A 76 -5.54 -3.73 1.41
N LYS A 77 -4.28 -3.30 1.37
CA LYS A 77 -3.59 -2.76 2.56
C LYS A 77 -4.21 -1.45 3.03
N LEU A 78 -4.62 -0.56 2.11
CA LEU A 78 -5.33 0.68 2.43
C LEU A 78 -6.72 0.41 3.03
N GLN A 79 -7.47 -0.56 2.50
CA GLN A 79 -8.75 -0.99 3.09
C GLN A 79 -8.56 -1.55 4.51
N GLY A 80 -7.51 -2.35 4.73
CA GLY A 80 -7.14 -2.81 6.07
C GLY A 80 -6.76 -1.68 7.03
N ALA A 81 -6.18 -0.59 6.52
CA ALA A 81 -5.90 0.61 7.31
C ALA A 81 -7.19 1.33 7.73
N LEU A 82 -8.19 1.43 6.85
CA LEU A 82 -9.51 1.99 7.19
C LEU A 82 -10.16 1.24 8.36
N VAL A 83 -10.15 -0.10 8.33
CA VAL A 83 -10.70 -0.92 9.41
C VAL A 83 -9.97 -0.65 10.74
N ARG A 84 -8.65 -0.41 10.71
CA ARG A 84 -7.88 -0.09 11.92
C ARG A 84 -8.20 1.29 12.47
N ILE A 85 -8.48 2.24 11.57
CA ILE A 85 -8.94 3.58 11.94
C ILE A 85 -10.29 3.48 12.68
N GLU A 86 -11.23 2.68 12.16
CA GLU A 86 -12.52 2.45 12.79
C GLU A 86 -12.40 1.77 14.15
N ASN A 87 -11.47 0.81 14.28
CA ASN A 87 -11.13 0.17 15.55
C ASN A 87 -10.30 1.05 16.49
N LYS A 88 -9.94 2.28 16.11
CA LYS A 88 -9.07 3.20 16.89
C LYS A 88 -7.70 2.61 17.26
N THR A 89 -7.21 1.67 16.45
CA THR A 89 -5.91 0.99 16.62
C THR A 89 -4.88 1.45 15.58
N TYR A 90 -5.27 2.40 14.74
CA TYR A 90 -4.42 2.93 13.68
C TYR A 90 -3.23 3.71 14.26
N GLY A 91 -2.06 3.51 13.66
CA GLY A 91 -0.82 4.12 14.13
C GLY A 91 -0.15 3.41 15.29
N ILE A 92 -0.66 2.27 15.74
CA ILE A 92 0.00 1.41 16.73
C ILE A 92 0.78 0.32 15.99
N CYS A 93 2.07 0.20 16.28
CA CYS A 93 2.91 -0.85 15.71
C CYS A 93 2.48 -2.22 16.22
N ARG A 94 2.19 -3.16 15.31
CA ARG A 94 1.78 -4.52 15.69
C ARG A 94 2.89 -5.32 16.38
N VAL A 95 4.16 -4.97 16.12
CA VAL A 95 5.33 -5.67 16.67
C VAL A 95 5.77 -5.06 17.99
N THR A 96 5.94 -3.74 18.01
CA THR A 96 6.53 -3.04 19.18
C THR A 96 5.50 -2.46 20.12
N GLY A 97 4.22 -2.38 19.74
CA GLY A 97 3.17 -1.70 20.51
C GLY A 97 3.34 -0.19 20.63
N LYS A 98 4.41 0.39 20.04
CA LYS A 98 4.72 1.81 20.05
C LYS A 98 3.87 2.58 19.03
N LEU A 99 3.61 3.86 19.31
CA LEU A 99 2.98 4.77 18.35
C LEU A 99 3.94 5.04 17.17
N ILE A 100 3.45 4.89 15.94
CA ILE A 100 4.16 5.23 14.70
C ILE A 100 4.06 6.75 14.53
N PRO A 101 5.14 7.49 14.19
CA PRO A 101 5.05 8.94 14.01
C PRO A 101 4.13 9.34 12.85
N LYS A 102 3.44 10.48 12.98
CA LYS A 102 2.46 10.98 11.99
C LYS A 102 3.07 11.16 10.61
N GLU A 103 4.28 11.71 10.54
CA GLU A 103 5.02 11.94 9.28
C GLU A 103 5.17 10.65 8.45
N ARG A 104 5.35 9.51 9.13
CA ARG A 104 5.46 8.21 8.47
C ARG A 104 4.13 7.67 7.97
N LEU A 105 3.06 7.89 8.74
CA LEU A 105 1.69 7.54 8.32
C LEU A 105 1.24 8.42 7.14
N MET A 106 1.68 9.68 7.06
CA MET A 106 1.42 10.54 5.91
C MET A 106 2.14 10.03 4.64
N ALA A 107 3.41 9.64 4.76
CA ALA A 107 4.17 9.09 3.65
C ALA A 107 3.59 7.74 3.18
N VAL A 108 3.28 6.84 4.13
CA VAL A 108 2.83 5.48 3.83
C VAL A 108 1.65 5.09 4.74
N PRO A 109 0.41 5.47 4.38
CA PRO A 109 -0.76 5.31 5.26
C PRO A 109 -1.26 3.87 5.42
N HIS A 110 -0.59 2.93 4.76
CA HIS A 110 -0.83 1.49 4.93
C HIS A 110 0.24 0.81 5.78
N THR A 111 1.29 1.53 6.22
CA THR A 111 2.36 0.91 7.01
C THR A 111 1.84 0.56 8.40
N THR A 112 2.00 -0.71 8.73
CA THR A 112 1.56 -1.29 10.01
C THR A 112 2.73 -1.49 10.98
N LEU A 113 3.93 -1.16 10.52
CA LEU A 113 5.20 -1.39 11.18
C LEU A 113 5.94 -0.06 11.36
N SER A 114 6.37 0.20 12.59
CA SER A 114 7.33 1.27 12.91
C SER A 114 8.67 1.04 12.21
N VAL A 115 9.57 2.03 12.29
CA VAL A 115 10.97 1.95 11.81
C VAL A 115 11.62 0.66 12.34
N GLU A 116 11.61 0.46 13.66
CA GLU A 116 12.07 -0.77 14.33
C GLU A 116 11.40 -2.04 13.80
N GLY A 117 10.07 -2.04 13.63
CA GLY A 117 9.33 -3.22 13.15
C GLY A 117 9.71 -3.62 11.73
N LYS A 118 9.99 -2.63 10.86
CA LYS A 118 10.46 -2.86 9.50
C LYS A 118 11.89 -3.41 9.50
N GLU A 119 12.76 -2.92 10.37
CA GLU A 119 14.12 -3.45 10.54
C GLU A 119 14.10 -4.91 10.99
N ILE A 120 13.22 -5.26 11.94
CA ILE A 120 13.04 -6.64 12.42
C ILE A 120 12.53 -7.56 11.29
N GLU A 121 11.50 -7.13 10.55
CA GLU A 121 10.96 -7.92 9.43
C GLU A 121 11.98 -8.09 8.30
N GLN A 122 12.75 -7.03 8.01
CA GLN A 122 13.82 -7.07 7.01
C GLN A 122 14.97 -7.98 7.45
N GLN A 123 15.38 -7.93 8.72
CA GLN A 123 16.34 -8.87 9.30
C GLN A 123 15.82 -10.31 9.25
N GLN A 124 14.55 -10.56 9.55
CA GLN A 124 13.97 -11.91 9.49
C GLN A 124 13.94 -12.46 8.05
N LYS A 125 13.63 -11.63 7.05
CA LYS A 125 13.73 -12.01 5.63
C LYS A 125 15.16 -12.33 5.24
N LEU A 126 16.13 -11.57 5.74
CA LEU A 126 17.55 -11.80 5.47
C LEU A 126 18.07 -13.07 6.15
N ARG A 127 17.62 -13.37 7.37
CA ARG A 127 17.99 -14.59 8.11
C ARG A 127 17.35 -15.87 7.58
N ARG A 128 16.26 -15.75 6.82
CA ARG A 128 15.56 -16.87 6.16
C ARG A 128 16.09 -17.19 4.76
N ARG A 129 17.14 -16.49 4.33
CA ARG A 129 17.75 -16.59 3.01
C ARG A 129 19.15 -17.15 3.12
#